data_AF-A0A354B932-F1
#
_entry.id   AF-A0A354B932-F1
#
_cell.length_a   1.000
_cell.length_b   1.000
_cell.length_c   1.000
_cell.angle_alpha   90.00
_cell.angle_beta   90.00
_cell.angle_gamma   90.00
#
_symmetry.space_group_name_H-M   'P 1'
#
loop_
_entity.id
_entity.type
_entity.pdbx_description
1 polymer ?
#
loop_
_entity_poly.entity_id
_entity_poly.type
_entity_poly.pdbx_seq_one_letter_code
_entity_poly.pdbx_strand_id
1 'polypeptide(L)'
;MSKNRRNGRGRETPPPKAEKKKVEPFPLGIGAMMRLGFEGLRREPVAMLVGALLPVLGTMPLLVPAAMAFDDDRVSAGVTFTMTALVLGGALAYPWCHYALRAAREEPLELAEPFREWIRFFPMLVASFWFWAGMLLAFQFRILGGLPAVAITMAYAFFGFVVDERHDQGGLKALGTSVRIGDGRRFALLALVCLYSVVGFVVFLLAASAAVGVGLTGAAASAVVAVMMTPFIAFTLVAWASLFDVLRRDLVDAW
;
A
#
# COMPACT_ATOMS: atom_id res chain seq x y z
N MET A 1 -71.69 -19.00 -38.73
CA MET A 1 -71.47 -18.38 -37.41
C MET A 1 -70.20 -18.95 -36.77
N SER A 2 -69.22 -18.05 -36.57
CA SER A 2 -68.03 -18.08 -35.71
C SER A 2 -67.73 -19.31 -34.83
N LYS A 3 -66.52 -19.88 -34.96
CA LYS A 3 -65.73 -20.33 -33.79
C LYS A 3 -64.25 -19.96 -33.98
N ASN A 4 -63.92 -18.80 -33.41
CA ASN A 4 -62.57 -18.24 -33.32
C ASN A 4 -61.83 -18.89 -32.14
N ARG A 5 -60.88 -19.81 -32.40
CA ARG A 5 -59.99 -20.37 -31.35
C ARG A 5 -58.82 -19.40 -31.12
N ARG A 6 -58.90 -18.58 -30.07
CA ARG A 6 -57.75 -17.81 -29.56
C ARG A 6 -56.97 -18.67 -28.57
N ASN A 7 -55.72 -18.95 -28.91
CA ASN A 7 -54.70 -19.55 -28.05
C ASN A 7 -54.52 -18.76 -26.76
N GLY A 8 -54.72 -19.43 -25.63
CA GLY A 8 -54.34 -18.92 -24.32
C GLY A 8 -52.81 -18.90 -24.19
N ARG A 9 -52.22 -17.71 -24.29
CA ARG A 9 -50.85 -17.48 -23.81
C ARG A 9 -50.88 -17.51 -22.29
N GLY A 10 -50.26 -18.53 -21.70
CA GLY A 10 -49.89 -18.52 -20.30
C GLY A 10 -49.08 -17.25 -20.01
N ARG A 11 -49.52 -16.47 -19.03
CA ARG A 11 -48.75 -15.35 -18.50
C ARG A 11 -47.60 -15.96 -17.70
N GLU A 12 -46.43 -16.04 -18.31
CA GLU A 12 -45.18 -16.21 -17.58
C GLU A 12 -45.06 -15.04 -16.60
N THR A 13 -45.11 -15.35 -15.31
CA THR A 13 -44.75 -14.41 -14.26
C THR A 13 -43.32 -13.93 -14.49
N PRO A 14 -43.06 -12.61 -14.49
CA PRO A 14 -41.71 -12.12 -14.69
C PRO A 14 -40.80 -12.67 -13.58
N PRO A 15 -39.54 -13.02 -13.90
CA PRO A 15 -38.60 -13.50 -12.89
C PRO A 15 -38.48 -12.46 -11.77
N PRO A 16 -38.29 -12.89 -10.51
CA PRO A 16 -38.14 -11.97 -9.38
C PRO A 16 -37.02 -10.99 -9.73
N LYS A 17 -37.35 -9.70 -9.73
CA LYS A 17 -36.37 -8.63 -9.94
C LYS A 17 -35.26 -8.85 -8.94
N ALA A 18 -34.06 -9.18 -9.43
CA ALA A 18 -32.87 -9.30 -8.60
C ALA A 18 -32.81 -8.07 -7.71
N GLU A 19 -32.99 -8.27 -6.42
CA GLU A 19 -32.95 -7.22 -5.43
C GLU A 19 -31.60 -6.53 -5.63
N LYS A 20 -31.63 -5.24 -6.03
CA LYS A 20 -30.40 -4.48 -6.26
C LYS A 20 -29.66 -4.49 -4.93
N LYS A 21 -28.64 -5.35 -4.82
CA LYS A 21 -27.74 -5.42 -3.67
C LYS A 21 -27.30 -3.99 -3.43
N LYS A 22 -27.79 -3.36 -2.35
CA LYS A 22 -27.42 -1.99 -2.00
C LYS A 22 -25.91 -2.00 -1.87
N VAL A 23 -25.24 -1.30 -2.77
CA VAL A 23 -23.78 -1.14 -2.69
C VAL A 23 -23.57 -0.27 -1.46
N GLU A 24 -23.07 -0.88 -0.39
CA GLU A 24 -22.71 -0.14 0.81
C GLU A 24 -21.66 0.92 0.43
N PRO A 25 -21.84 2.17 0.89
CA PRO A 25 -20.86 3.21 0.62
C PRO A 25 -19.50 2.81 1.18
N PHE A 26 -18.44 3.16 0.47
CA PHE A 26 -17.07 2.95 0.95
C PHE A 26 -16.90 3.66 2.30
N PRO A 27 -16.34 3.00 3.32
CA PRO A 27 -16.55 3.40 4.71
C PRO A 27 -15.78 4.67 5.10
N LEU A 28 -14.81 5.09 4.28
CA LEU A 28 -14.02 6.29 4.51
C LEU A 28 -13.79 7.03 3.18
N GLY A 29 -14.44 8.19 3.02
CA GLY A 29 -14.28 9.01 1.82
C GLY A 29 -12.85 9.50 1.64
N ILE A 30 -12.44 9.74 0.39
CA ILE A 30 -11.07 10.17 0.02
C ILE A 30 -10.67 11.46 0.77
N GLY A 31 -11.57 12.44 0.85
CA GLY A 31 -11.31 13.69 1.57
C GLY A 31 -11.09 13.47 3.07
N ALA A 32 -11.79 12.51 3.67
CA ALA A 32 -11.58 12.15 5.07
C ALA A 32 -10.24 11.44 5.26
N MET A 33 -9.86 10.52 4.36
CA MET A 33 -8.53 9.88 4.38
C MET A 33 -7.40 10.91 4.28
N MET A 34 -7.51 11.87 3.36
CA MET A 34 -6.52 12.94 3.22
C MET A 34 -6.48 13.81 4.48
N ARG A 35 -7.62 14.20 5.03
CA ARG A 35 -7.66 14.99 6.26
C ARG A 35 -6.99 14.25 7.42
N LEU A 36 -7.32 12.99 7.65
CA LEU A 36 -6.73 12.16 8.71
C LEU A 36 -5.23 11.95 8.50
N GLY A 37 -4.80 11.74 7.25
CA GLY A 37 -3.39 11.66 6.89
C GLY A 37 -2.61 12.92 7.27
N PHE A 38 -3.16 14.10 6.98
CA PHE A 38 -2.55 15.38 7.34
C PHE A 38 -2.58 15.63 8.85
N GLU A 39 -3.70 15.34 9.52
CA GLU A 39 -3.85 15.52 10.97
C GLU A 39 -2.89 14.61 11.74
N GLY A 40 -2.76 13.34 11.37
CA GLY A 40 -1.82 12.42 12.02
C GLY A 40 -0.36 12.75 11.73
N LEU A 41 -0.01 13.16 10.50
CA LEU A 41 1.34 13.64 10.20
C LEU A 41 1.69 14.91 10.99
N ARG A 42 0.72 15.83 11.15
CA ARG A 42 0.91 17.05 11.93
C ARG A 42 1.03 16.78 13.43
N ARG A 43 0.35 15.75 13.93
CA ARG A 43 0.40 15.34 15.34
C ARG A 43 1.76 14.71 15.69
N GLU A 44 2.24 13.81 14.84
CA GLU A 44 3.45 13.01 15.11
C GLU A 44 4.54 13.14 14.03
N PRO A 45 4.96 14.37 13.63
CA PRO A 45 5.87 14.54 12.50
C PRO A 45 7.25 13.93 12.76
N VAL A 46 7.74 14.04 14.01
CA VAL A 46 9.05 13.50 14.40
C VAL A 46 9.05 11.98 14.32
N ALA A 47 8.01 11.31 14.85
CA ALA A 47 7.92 9.86 14.79
C ALA A 47 7.88 9.36 13.34
N MET A 48 7.11 10.03 12.46
CA MET A 48 7.06 9.67 11.04
C MET A 48 8.40 9.82 10.34
N LEU A 49 9.13 10.91 10.60
CA LEU A 49 10.45 11.12 10.02
C LEU A 49 11.48 10.12 10.55
N VAL A 50 11.45 9.83 11.86
CA VAL A 50 12.31 8.82 12.49
C VAL A 50 12.01 7.43 11.94
N GLY A 51 10.74 7.08 11.77
CA GLY A 51 10.30 5.82 11.17
C GLY A 51 10.81 5.64 9.73
N ALA A 52 10.96 6.73 8.98
CA ALA A 52 11.52 6.71 7.63
C ALA A 52 13.04 6.57 7.57
N LEU A 53 13.78 6.89 8.66
CA LEU A 53 15.25 6.82 8.66
C LEU A 53 15.75 5.39 8.42
N LEU A 54 15.13 4.40 9.04
CA LEU A 54 15.52 2.99 8.88
C LEU A 54 15.40 2.49 7.44
N PRO A 55 14.23 2.58 6.78
CA PRO A 55 14.13 2.14 5.39
C PRO A 55 14.99 2.98 4.47
N VAL A 56 15.14 4.30 4.68
CA VAL A 56 16.03 5.12 3.84
C VAL A 56 17.49 4.70 4.02
N LEU A 57 18.02 4.76 5.24
CA LEU A 57 19.44 4.48 5.50
C LEU A 57 19.80 3.01 5.28
N GLY A 58 18.90 2.09 5.61
CA GLY A 58 19.12 0.65 5.44
C GLY A 58 19.12 0.20 3.98
N THR A 59 18.46 0.95 3.08
CA THR A 59 18.42 0.61 1.65
C THR A 59 19.50 1.30 0.82
N MET A 60 20.03 2.44 1.27
CA MET A 60 21.09 3.16 0.55
C MET A 60 22.33 2.30 0.20
N PRO A 61 22.85 1.43 1.10
CA PRO A 61 23.98 0.55 0.78
C PRO A 61 23.73 -0.43 -0.37
N LEU A 62 22.47 -0.63 -0.77
CA LEU A 62 22.07 -1.47 -1.90
C LEU A 62 21.66 -0.62 -3.11
N LEU A 63 20.98 0.50 -2.90
CA LEU A 63 20.55 1.39 -3.97
C LEU A 63 21.71 2.12 -4.65
N VAL A 64 22.77 2.47 -3.91
CA VAL A 64 23.97 3.09 -4.52
C VAL A 64 24.69 2.12 -5.45
N PRO A 65 25.03 0.88 -5.04
CA PRO A 65 25.54 -0.13 -5.97
C PRO A 65 24.59 -0.48 -7.12
N ALA A 66 23.26 -0.43 -6.88
CA ALA A 66 22.29 -0.64 -7.94
C ALA A 66 22.40 0.41 -9.05
N ALA A 67 22.48 1.69 -8.68
CA ALA A 67 22.66 2.79 -9.63
C ALA A 67 23.96 2.63 -10.42
N MET A 68 25.08 2.35 -9.75
CA MET A 68 26.36 2.11 -10.41
C MET A 68 26.30 0.91 -11.36
N ALA A 69 25.63 -0.17 -10.99
CA ALA A 69 25.45 -1.34 -11.85
C ALA A 69 24.58 -1.02 -13.08
N PHE A 70 23.60 -0.13 -12.97
CA PHE A 70 22.83 0.33 -14.13
C PHE A 70 23.67 1.24 -15.04
N ASP A 71 24.50 2.11 -14.47
CA ASP A 71 25.43 2.96 -15.23
C ASP A 71 26.47 2.13 -16.02
N ASP A 72 26.86 0.96 -15.48
CA ASP A 72 27.77 0.00 -16.13
C ASP A 72 27.06 -1.01 -17.06
N ASP A 73 25.79 -0.80 -17.43
CA ASP A 73 24.96 -1.73 -18.21
C ASP A 73 24.79 -3.14 -17.61
N ARG A 74 25.15 -3.33 -16.33
CA ARG A 74 25.01 -4.59 -15.57
C ARG A 74 23.59 -4.74 -15.00
N VAL A 75 22.61 -4.79 -15.91
CA VAL A 75 21.17 -4.78 -15.58
C VAL A 75 20.77 -5.83 -14.55
N SER A 76 21.28 -7.07 -14.65
CA SER A 76 20.95 -8.14 -13.70
C SER A 76 21.41 -7.84 -12.28
N ALA A 77 22.61 -7.26 -12.12
CA ALA A 77 23.13 -6.84 -10.83
C ALA A 77 22.33 -5.65 -10.28
N GLY A 78 22.04 -4.65 -11.12
CA GLY A 78 21.21 -3.50 -10.75
C GLY A 78 19.83 -3.90 -10.24
N VAL A 79 19.15 -4.81 -10.95
CA VAL A 79 17.85 -5.36 -10.54
C VAL A 79 17.97 -6.14 -9.22
N THR A 80 19.00 -6.95 -9.05
CA THR A 80 19.21 -7.75 -7.84
C THR A 80 19.39 -6.86 -6.61
N PHE A 81 20.26 -5.84 -6.70
CA PHE A 81 20.46 -4.87 -5.62
C PHE A 81 19.17 -4.09 -5.33
N THR A 82 18.46 -3.64 -6.36
CA THR A 82 17.19 -2.92 -6.20
C THR A 82 16.14 -3.78 -5.49
N MET A 83 15.95 -5.03 -5.89
CA MET A 83 14.98 -5.92 -5.25
C MET A 83 15.36 -6.25 -3.81
N THR A 84 16.65 -6.47 -3.55
CA THR A 84 17.14 -6.68 -2.17
C THR A 84 16.88 -5.44 -1.32
N ALA A 85 17.10 -4.25 -1.86
CA ALA A 85 16.82 -2.98 -1.19
C ALA A 85 15.32 -2.84 -0.89
N LEU A 86 14.44 -3.16 -1.83
CA LEU A 86 12.99 -3.06 -1.65
C LEU A 86 12.46 -4.02 -0.58
N VAL A 87 12.97 -5.26 -0.54
CA VAL A 87 12.62 -6.25 0.49
C VAL A 87 13.12 -5.81 1.87
N LEU A 88 14.37 -5.36 1.95
CA LEU A 88 14.94 -4.86 3.20
C LEU A 88 14.22 -3.59 3.67
N GLY A 89 13.92 -2.66 2.76
CA GLY A 89 13.20 -1.44 3.04
C GLY A 89 11.80 -1.71 3.58
N GLY A 90 11.09 -2.69 3.02
CA GLY A 90 9.79 -3.12 3.56
C GLY A 90 9.90 -3.71 4.96
N ALA A 91 10.92 -4.51 5.26
CA ALA A 91 11.18 -5.00 6.61
C ALA A 91 11.47 -3.86 7.60
N LEU A 92 12.32 -2.91 7.19
CA LEU A 92 12.75 -1.78 7.99
C LEU A 92 11.67 -0.69 8.14
N ALA A 93 10.61 -0.72 7.33
CA ALA A 93 9.47 0.16 7.44
C ALA A 93 8.53 -0.19 8.62
N TYR A 94 8.80 -1.27 9.38
CA TYR A 94 7.96 -1.67 10.51
C TYR A 94 7.68 -0.53 11.51
N PRO A 95 8.69 0.22 12.03
CA PRO A 95 8.43 1.36 12.92
C PRO A 95 7.55 2.43 12.27
N TRP A 96 7.68 2.64 10.97
CA TRP A 96 6.89 3.62 10.24
C TRP A 96 5.41 3.21 10.18
N CYS A 97 5.13 1.93 9.96
CA CYS A 97 3.77 1.38 10.04
C CYS A 97 3.20 1.46 11.46
N HIS A 98 4.00 1.13 12.48
CA HIS A 98 3.61 1.23 13.89
C HIS A 98 3.21 2.66 14.28
N TYR A 99 4.06 3.64 13.95
CA TYR A 99 3.77 5.05 14.22
C TYR A 99 2.54 5.53 13.45
N ALA A 100 2.37 5.12 12.19
CA ALA A 100 1.21 5.49 11.39
C ALA A 100 -0.11 5.00 12.01
N LEU A 101 -0.15 3.78 12.54
CA LEU A 101 -1.31 3.24 13.25
C LEU A 101 -1.62 4.04 14.51
N ARG A 102 -0.63 4.33 15.35
CA ARG A 102 -0.86 5.11 16.56
C ARG A 102 -1.31 6.53 16.27
N ALA A 103 -0.71 7.17 15.26
CA ALA A 103 -1.11 8.49 14.82
C ALA A 103 -2.56 8.50 14.31
N ALA A 104 -2.99 7.45 13.60
CA ALA A 104 -4.36 7.27 13.14
C ALA A 104 -5.37 7.00 14.27
N ARG A 105 -4.94 6.32 15.35
CA ARG A 105 -5.76 6.00 16.54
C ARG A 105 -5.72 7.06 17.63
N GLU A 106 -4.88 8.08 17.48
CA GLU A 106 -4.61 9.10 18.50
C GLU A 106 -4.04 8.51 19.81
N GLU A 107 -3.29 7.41 19.70
CA GLU A 107 -2.67 6.73 20.82
C GLU A 107 -1.31 7.35 21.19
N PRO A 108 -0.91 7.31 22.47
CA PRO A 108 0.41 7.78 22.90
C PRO A 108 1.53 6.99 22.22
N LEU A 109 2.56 7.70 21.76
CA LEU A 109 3.62 7.15 20.92
C LEU A 109 4.96 7.12 21.68
N GLU A 110 5.52 5.93 21.84
CA GLU A 110 6.88 5.74 22.34
C GLU A 110 7.82 5.36 21.18
N LEU A 111 8.78 6.24 20.85
CA LEU A 111 9.73 6.00 19.74
C LEU A 111 10.59 4.74 19.90
N ALA A 112 10.78 4.26 21.13
CA ALA A 112 11.58 3.07 21.38
C ALA A 112 10.78 1.77 21.22
N GLU A 113 9.45 1.84 21.23
CA GLU A 113 8.59 0.66 21.30
C GLU A 113 8.78 -0.34 20.15
N PRO A 114 8.77 0.06 18.87
CA PRO A 114 8.94 -0.91 17.79
C PRO A 114 10.32 -1.59 17.81
N PHE A 115 11.31 -1.03 18.52
CA PHE A 115 12.63 -1.64 18.69
C PHE A 115 12.69 -2.63 19.85
N ARG A 116 11.83 -2.49 20.86
CA ARG A 116 11.68 -3.50 21.93
C ARG A 116 11.14 -4.80 21.36
N GLU A 117 10.36 -4.71 20.29
CA GLU A 117 9.71 -5.82 19.61
C GLU A 117 10.43 -6.22 18.32
N TRP A 118 11.77 -6.26 18.37
CA TRP A 118 12.63 -6.55 17.22
C TRP A 118 12.26 -7.84 16.47
N ILE A 119 11.62 -8.80 17.14
CA ILE A 119 11.15 -10.04 16.51
C ILE A 119 10.14 -9.81 15.39
N ARG A 120 9.45 -8.65 15.37
CA ARG A 120 8.46 -8.27 14.35
C ARG A 120 9.06 -7.85 13.01
N PHE A 121 10.36 -7.54 12.97
CA PHE A 121 11.05 -7.31 11.70
C PHE A 121 11.08 -8.58 10.84
N PHE A 122 11.04 -9.77 11.45
CA PHE A 122 11.03 -11.04 10.71
C PHE A 122 9.72 -11.31 9.93
N PRO A 123 8.52 -11.28 10.54
CA PRO A 123 7.29 -11.38 9.78
C PRO A 123 7.13 -10.24 8.77
N MET A 124 7.62 -9.04 9.08
CA MET A 124 7.67 -7.93 8.12
C MET A 124 8.56 -8.24 6.91
N LEU A 125 9.75 -8.82 7.14
CA LEU A 125 10.67 -9.27 6.09
C LEU A 125 10.05 -10.35 5.21
N VAL A 126 9.43 -11.36 5.81
CA VAL A 126 8.75 -12.44 5.07
C VAL A 126 7.60 -11.87 4.24
N ALA A 127 6.77 -11.00 4.81
CA ALA A 127 5.68 -10.35 4.08
C ALA A 127 6.21 -9.49 2.93
N SER A 128 7.26 -8.70 3.17
CA SER A 128 7.88 -7.86 2.17
C SER A 128 8.52 -8.66 1.03
N PHE A 129 9.19 -9.78 1.34
CA PHE A 129 9.75 -10.69 0.34
C PHE A 129 8.67 -11.18 -0.64
N TRP A 130 7.56 -11.73 -0.11
CA TRP A 130 6.49 -12.26 -0.94
C TRP A 130 5.72 -11.16 -1.68
N PHE A 131 5.57 -9.99 -1.07
CA PHE A 131 5.01 -8.81 -1.74
C PHE A 131 5.83 -8.43 -2.98
N TRP A 132 7.14 -8.23 -2.83
CA TRP A 132 8.01 -7.82 -3.94
C TRP A 132 8.24 -8.93 -4.96
N ALA A 133 8.29 -10.20 -4.54
CA ALA A 133 8.31 -11.34 -5.45
C ALA A 133 7.06 -11.37 -6.33
N GLY A 134 5.89 -11.14 -5.74
CA GLY A 134 4.63 -10.98 -6.47
C GLY A 134 4.69 -9.81 -7.46
N MET A 135 5.14 -8.64 -7.01
CA MET A 135 5.28 -7.44 -7.85
C MET A 135 6.21 -7.70 -9.04
N LEU A 136 7.35 -8.37 -8.83
CA LEU A 136 8.30 -8.69 -9.88
C LEU A 136 7.69 -9.66 -10.92
N LEU A 137 7.01 -10.71 -10.47
CA LEU A 137 6.27 -11.61 -11.36
C LEU A 137 5.22 -10.85 -12.16
N ALA A 138 4.50 -9.93 -11.51
CA ALA A 138 3.50 -9.10 -12.17
C ALA A 138 4.07 -8.20 -13.27
N PHE A 139 5.26 -7.62 -13.09
CA PHE A 139 5.94 -6.85 -14.13
C PHE A 139 6.44 -7.72 -15.28
N GLN A 140 6.76 -8.99 -15.02
CA GLN A 140 7.18 -9.94 -16.05
C GLN A 140 6.05 -10.31 -17.02
N PHE A 141 4.78 -10.23 -16.59
CA PHE A 141 3.60 -10.37 -17.45
C PHE A 141 3.36 -9.11 -18.30
N ARG A 142 4.27 -8.87 -19.25
CA ARG A 142 4.28 -7.72 -20.18
C ARG A 142 2.96 -7.54 -20.94
N ILE A 143 2.24 -8.64 -21.19
CA ILE A 143 0.97 -8.66 -21.96
C ILE A 143 -0.16 -7.91 -21.24
N LEU A 144 -0.10 -7.77 -19.91
CA LEU A 144 -1.14 -7.10 -19.11
C LEU A 144 -0.72 -5.69 -18.62
N GLY A 145 0.38 -5.13 -19.13
CA GLY A 145 0.74 -3.72 -18.91
C GLY A 145 0.90 -3.31 -17.45
N GLY A 146 1.26 -4.23 -16.55
CA GLY A 146 1.41 -3.94 -15.11
C GLY A 146 0.13 -3.99 -14.28
N LEU A 147 -1.03 -4.29 -14.87
CA LEU A 147 -2.29 -4.53 -14.13
C LEU A 147 -2.15 -5.55 -12.98
N PRO A 148 -1.39 -6.66 -13.12
CA PRO A 148 -1.21 -7.60 -12.02
C PRO A 148 -0.46 -6.98 -10.83
N ALA A 149 0.40 -5.99 -11.05
CA ALA A 149 1.17 -5.33 -9.99
C ALA A 149 0.25 -4.43 -9.16
N VAL A 150 -0.72 -3.79 -9.80
CA VAL A 150 -1.76 -3.02 -9.12
C VAL A 150 -2.63 -3.94 -8.25
N ALA A 151 -3.02 -5.10 -8.77
CA ALA A 151 -3.79 -6.08 -8.00
C ALA A 151 -3.03 -6.60 -6.76
N ILE A 152 -1.73 -6.87 -6.90
CA ILE A 152 -0.86 -7.29 -5.78
C ILE A 152 -0.70 -6.17 -4.76
N THR A 153 -0.50 -4.93 -5.22
CA THR A 153 -0.45 -3.74 -4.36
C THR A 153 -1.72 -3.62 -3.53
N MET A 154 -2.89 -3.77 -4.15
CA MET A 154 -4.17 -3.70 -3.44
C MET A 154 -4.37 -4.86 -2.46
N ALA A 155 -4.02 -6.08 -2.88
CA ALA A 155 -4.18 -7.29 -2.08
C ALA A 155 -3.37 -7.25 -0.79
N TYR A 156 -2.19 -6.63 -0.85
CA TYR A 156 -1.22 -6.63 0.25
C TYR A 156 -0.95 -5.23 0.83
N ALA A 157 -1.72 -4.20 0.46
CA ALA A 157 -1.51 -2.82 0.91
C ALA A 157 -1.41 -2.66 2.43
N PHE A 158 -2.01 -3.57 3.20
CA PHE A 158 -2.13 -3.47 4.65
C PHE A 158 -1.21 -4.42 5.44
N PHE A 159 -0.33 -5.19 4.79
CA PHE A 159 0.43 -6.23 5.49
C PHE A 159 1.25 -5.67 6.67
N GLY A 160 1.82 -4.47 6.54
CA GLY A 160 2.63 -3.84 7.58
C GLY A 160 1.83 -3.49 8.84
N PHE A 161 0.58 -3.06 8.66
CA PHE A 161 -0.34 -2.77 9.77
C PHE A 161 -0.84 -4.05 10.44
N VAL A 162 -1.06 -5.12 9.66
CA VAL A 162 -1.45 -6.43 10.20
C VAL A 162 -0.34 -7.02 11.06
N VAL A 163 0.93 -6.92 10.63
CA VAL A 163 2.09 -7.38 11.40
C VAL A 163 2.20 -6.63 12.73
N ASP A 164 1.93 -5.33 12.73
CA ASP A 164 1.94 -4.53 13.95
C ASP A 164 0.81 -4.90 14.93
N GLU A 165 -0.38 -5.17 14.41
CA GLU A 165 -1.53 -5.42 15.27
C GLU A 165 -1.59 -6.86 15.82
N ARG A 166 -1.13 -7.85 15.06
CA ARG A 166 -1.33 -9.27 15.38
C ARG A 166 -0.03 -9.98 15.71
N HIS A 167 0.33 -9.93 16.99
CA HIS A 167 1.59 -10.43 17.55
C HIS A 167 1.83 -11.94 17.35
N ASP A 168 0.76 -12.72 17.12
CA ASP A 168 0.80 -14.19 16.96
C ASP A 168 0.91 -14.65 15.49
N GLN A 169 0.89 -13.73 14.52
CA GLN A 169 0.76 -14.08 13.10
C GLN A 169 2.09 -13.89 12.35
N GLY A 170 2.60 -14.99 11.77
CA GLY A 170 3.75 -14.92 10.86
C GLY A 170 3.46 -14.13 9.57
N GLY A 171 4.52 -13.72 8.86
CA GLY A 171 4.42 -12.80 7.70
C GLY A 171 3.47 -13.26 6.58
N LEU A 172 3.45 -14.56 6.26
CA LEU A 172 2.52 -15.12 5.27
C LEU A 172 1.04 -15.03 5.71
N LYS A 173 0.78 -15.20 7.01
CA LYS A 173 -0.57 -15.08 7.58
C LYS A 173 -1.00 -13.61 7.56
N ALA A 174 -0.08 -12.68 7.82
CA ALA A 174 -0.35 -11.25 7.70
C ALA A 174 -0.73 -10.84 6.28
N LEU A 175 -0.04 -11.37 5.25
CA LEU A 175 -0.42 -11.18 3.85
C LEU A 175 -1.82 -11.72 3.55
N GLY A 176 -2.13 -12.94 3.98
CA GLY A 176 -3.46 -13.53 3.80
C GLY A 176 -4.58 -12.73 4.47
N THR A 177 -4.32 -12.18 5.66
CA THR A 177 -5.26 -11.29 6.35
C THR A 177 -5.44 -9.96 5.62
N SER A 178 -4.36 -9.36 5.07
CA SER A 178 -4.46 -8.16 4.23
C SER A 178 -5.41 -8.36 3.03
N VAL A 179 -5.34 -9.52 2.37
CA VAL A 179 -6.23 -9.85 1.24
C VAL A 179 -7.70 -9.87 1.67
N ARG A 180 -7.99 -10.45 2.84
CA ARG A 180 -9.35 -10.55 3.39
C ARG A 180 -9.92 -9.19 3.76
N ILE A 181 -9.07 -8.27 4.25
CA ILE A 181 -9.44 -6.87 4.55
C ILE A 181 -9.92 -6.13 3.31
N GLY A 182 -9.34 -6.42 2.15
CA GLY A 182 -9.77 -5.83 0.88
C GLY A 182 -10.97 -6.51 0.22
N ASP A 183 -11.51 -7.60 0.78
CA ASP A 183 -12.51 -8.40 0.09
C ASP A 183 -13.86 -7.67 0.00
N GLY A 184 -14.53 -7.78 -1.15
CA GLY A 184 -15.76 -7.04 -1.45
C GLY A 184 -15.61 -5.52 -1.73
N ARG A 185 -14.44 -4.91 -1.48
CA ARG A 185 -14.21 -3.45 -1.67
C ARG A 185 -13.07 -3.12 -2.64
N ARG A 186 -12.66 -4.11 -3.43
CA ARG A 186 -11.51 -4.05 -4.34
C ARG A 186 -11.54 -2.88 -5.33
N PHE A 187 -12.69 -2.55 -5.94
CA PHE A 187 -12.75 -1.42 -6.90
C PHE A 187 -12.50 -0.06 -6.25
N ALA A 188 -12.95 0.15 -5.01
CA ALA A 188 -12.69 1.39 -4.29
C ALA A 188 -11.22 1.47 -3.84
N LEU A 189 -10.65 0.35 -3.40
CA LEU A 189 -9.21 0.25 -3.11
C LEU A 189 -8.36 0.49 -4.36
N LEU A 190 -8.79 0.00 -5.53
CA LEU A 190 -8.13 0.27 -6.81
C LEU A 190 -8.13 1.77 -7.11
N ALA A 191 -9.28 2.43 -6.99
CA ALA A 191 -9.40 3.87 -7.22
C ALA A 191 -8.48 4.67 -6.29
N LEU A 192 -8.38 4.27 -5.01
CA LEU A 192 -7.45 4.87 -4.05
C LEU A 192 -5.99 4.64 -4.43
N VAL A 193 -5.60 3.41 -4.75
CA VAL A 193 -4.23 3.10 -5.19
C VAL A 193 -3.87 3.92 -6.43
N CYS A 194 -4.75 4.00 -7.43
CA CYS A 194 -4.54 4.80 -8.62
C CYS A 194 -4.39 6.29 -8.28
N LEU A 195 -5.26 6.83 -7.43
CA LEU A 195 -5.20 8.24 -7.03
C LEU A 195 -3.89 8.58 -6.30
N TYR A 196 -3.52 7.80 -5.28
CA TYR A 196 -2.27 8.01 -4.55
C TYR A 196 -1.05 7.79 -5.44
N SER A 197 -1.11 6.87 -6.40
CA SER A 197 -0.04 6.67 -7.38
C SER A 197 0.12 7.87 -8.32
N VAL A 198 -0.99 8.44 -8.80
CA VAL A 198 -0.95 9.66 -9.65
C VAL A 198 -0.40 10.85 -8.88
N VAL A 199 -0.89 11.09 -7.66
CA VAL A 199 -0.39 12.20 -6.83
C VAL A 199 1.08 11.97 -6.48
N GLY A 200 1.44 10.75 -6.09
CA GLY A 200 2.82 10.37 -5.77
C GLY A 200 3.75 10.52 -6.96
N PHE A 201 3.30 10.20 -8.16
CA PHE A 201 4.05 10.42 -9.39
C PHE A 201 4.28 11.91 -9.66
N VAL A 202 3.28 12.76 -9.46
CA VAL A 202 3.44 14.22 -9.57
C VAL A 202 4.45 14.75 -8.55
N VAL A 203 4.35 14.33 -7.28
CA VAL A 203 5.32 14.72 -6.23
C VAL A 203 6.72 14.23 -6.57
N PHE A 204 6.85 13.00 -7.07
CA PHE A 204 8.12 12.45 -7.53
C PHE A 204 8.72 13.28 -8.67
N LEU A 205 7.93 13.64 -9.68
CA LEU A 205 8.41 14.48 -10.79
C LEU A 205 8.88 15.84 -10.29
N LEU A 206 8.16 16.47 -9.36
CA LEU A 206 8.58 17.72 -8.74
C LEU A 206 9.90 17.57 -7.98
N ALA A 207 10.04 16.52 -7.17
CA ALA A 207 11.27 16.22 -6.43
C ALA A 207 12.45 15.95 -7.37
N ALA A 208 12.25 15.15 -8.41
CA ALA A 208 13.25 14.85 -9.42
C ALA A 208 13.66 16.11 -10.19
N SER A 209 12.69 16.96 -10.56
CA SER A 209 12.95 18.22 -11.25
C SER A 209 13.71 19.20 -10.37
N ALA A 210 13.43 19.26 -9.07
CA ALA A 210 14.18 20.08 -8.13
C ALA A 210 15.63 19.62 -8.00
N ALA A 211 15.87 18.31 -7.88
CA ALA A 211 17.20 17.72 -7.82
C ALA A 211 18.03 18.03 -9.08
N VAL A 212 17.43 17.86 -10.27
CA VAL A 212 18.08 18.23 -11.54
C VAL A 212 18.30 19.74 -11.64
N GLY A 213 17.36 20.56 -11.18
CA GLY A 213 17.44 22.02 -11.20
C GLY A 213 18.59 22.60 -10.36
N VAL A 214 19.06 21.89 -9.34
CA VAL A 214 20.25 22.24 -8.56
C VAL A 214 21.53 21.52 -9.02
N GLY A 215 21.48 20.83 -10.17
CA GLY A 215 22.64 20.19 -10.79
C GLY A 215 23.05 18.85 -10.16
N LEU A 216 22.19 18.22 -9.35
CA LEU A 216 22.48 16.90 -8.78
C LEU A 216 22.20 15.80 -9.80
N THR A 217 23.06 14.78 -9.84
CA THR A 217 22.92 13.61 -10.70
C THR A 217 23.18 12.32 -9.93
N GLY A 218 22.81 11.18 -10.53
CA GLY A 218 23.06 9.85 -9.98
C GLY A 218 22.57 9.70 -8.54
N ALA A 219 23.43 9.15 -7.67
CA ALA A 219 23.09 8.84 -6.29
C ALA A 219 22.66 10.05 -5.46
N ALA A 220 23.25 11.23 -5.70
CA ALA A 220 22.90 12.45 -4.96
C ALA A 220 21.49 12.93 -5.29
N ALA A 221 21.08 12.85 -6.56
CA ALA A 221 19.71 13.14 -6.97
C ALA A 221 18.72 12.13 -6.37
N SER A 222 19.05 10.84 -6.40
CA SER A 222 18.20 9.79 -5.79
C SER A 222 18.01 9.98 -4.28
N ALA A 223 19.06 10.38 -3.55
CA ALA A 223 18.98 10.66 -2.13
C ALA A 223 18.06 11.87 -1.84
N VAL A 224 18.20 12.96 -2.60
CA VAL A 224 17.33 14.14 -2.46
C VAL A 224 15.88 13.78 -2.76
N VAL A 225 15.61 13.04 -3.83
CA VAL A 225 14.26 12.57 -4.17
C VAL A 225 13.67 11.72 -3.05
N ALA A 226 14.45 10.78 -2.48
CA ALA A 226 13.99 9.95 -1.37
C ALA A 226 13.60 10.79 -0.13
N VAL A 227 14.43 11.78 0.21
CA VAL A 227 14.14 12.71 1.32
C VAL A 227 12.90 13.56 1.03
N MET A 228 12.77 14.12 -0.16
CA MET A 228 11.60 14.94 -0.55
C MET A 228 10.30 14.13 -0.63
N MET A 229 10.38 12.84 -0.94
CA MET A 229 9.22 11.93 -0.96
C MET A 229 8.79 11.49 0.44
N THR A 230 9.66 11.61 1.46
CA THR A 230 9.40 11.10 2.81
C THR A 230 8.13 11.69 3.44
N PRO A 231 7.86 13.01 3.39
CA PRO A 231 6.61 13.57 3.92
C PRO A 231 5.36 13.04 3.21
N PHE A 232 5.43 12.85 1.89
CA PHE A 232 4.31 12.31 1.10
C PHE A 232 4.02 10.85 1.47
N ILE A 233 5.05 10.03 1.66
CA ILE A 233 4.90 8.65 2.08
C ILE A 233 4.36 8.58 3.51
N ALA A 234 4.85 9.41 4.42
CA ALA A 234 4.37 9.48 5.79
C ALA A 234 2.87 9.83 5.86
N PHE A 235 2.48 10.89 5.16
CA PHE A 235 1.08 11.27 4.98
C PHE A 235 0.23 10.11 4.46
N THR A 236 0.71 9.43 3.42
CA THR A 236 0.02 8.31 2.79
C THR A 236 -0.13 7.15 3.76
N LEU A 237 0.92 6.80 4.51
CA LEU A 237 0.88 5.72 5.51
C LEU A 237 -0.16 5.98 6.59
N VAL A 238 -0.25 7.19 7.13
CA VAL A 238 -1.30 7.54 8.10
C VAL A 238 -2.69 7.40 7.47
N ALA A 239 -2.89 7.91 6.26
CA ALA A 239 -4.18 7.77 5.57
C ALA A 239 -4.58 6.31 5.36
N TRP A 240 -3.64 5.45 4.98
CA TRP A 240 -3.85 4.01 4.84
C TRP A 240 -4.07 3.31 6.18
N ALA A 241 -3.41 3.73 7.26
CA ALA A 241 -3.64 3.23 8.61
C ALA A 241 -5.06 3.55 9.11
N SER A 242 -5.55 4.77 8.86
CA SER A 242 -6.94 5.13 9.18
C SER A 242 -7.95 4.29 8.40
N LEU A 243 -7.68 4.03 7.12
CA LEU A 243 -8.53 3.14 6.32
C LEU A 243 -8.49 1.70 6.84
N PHE A 244 -7.31 1.20 7.21
CA PHE A 244 -7.14 -0.13 7.79
C PHE A 244 -7.99 -0.30 9.05
N ASP A 245 -7.97 0.67 9.97
CA ASP A 245 -8.75 0.62 11.21
C ASP A 245 -10.25 0.54 10.95
N VAL A 246 -10.74 1.30 9.96
CA VAL A 246 -12.15 1.29 9.57
C VAL A 246 -12.52 -0.04 8.92
N LEU A 247 -11.73 -0.53 7.96
CA LEU A 247 -11.99 -1.79 7.26
C LEU A 247 -11.92 -2.99 8.21
N ARG A 248 -11.06 -2.94 9.22
CA ARG A 248 -10.94 -3.98 10.23
C ARG A 248 -12.16 -4.02 11.14
N ARG A 249 -12.67 -2.88 11.60
CA ARG A 249 -13.86 -2.83 12.48
C ARG A 249 -15.05 -3.51 11.79
N ASP A 250 -15.29 -3.15 10.54
CA ASP A 250 -16.34 -3.78 9.72
C ASP A 250 -16.16 -5.31 9.56
N LEU A 251 -14.91 -5.78 9.52
CA LEU A 251 -14.58 -7.20 9.48
C LEU A 251 -14.76 -7.92 10.82
N VAL A 252 -14.62 -7.23 11.95
CA VAL A 252 -14.88 -7.83 13.28
C VAL A 252 -16.38 -7.92 13.53
N ASP A 253 -17.15 -6.92 13.07
CA ASP A 253 -18.61 -6.87 13.25
C ASP A 253 -19.37 -7.85 12.33
N ALA A 254 -18.70 -8.43 11.34
CA ALA A 254 -19.28 -9.40 10.40
C ALA A 254 -19.17 -10.88 10.87
N TRP A 255 -18.59 -11.13 12.04
CA TRP A 255 -18.37 -12.46 12.64
C TRP A 255 -18.90 -12.53 14.07
#